data_AF-A1RDQ1-F1
#
_entry.id   AF-A1RDQ1-F1
#
_cell.length_a   1.000
_cell.length_b   1.000
_cell.length_c   1.000
_cell.angle_alpha   90.00
_cell.angle_beta   90.00
_cell.angle_gamma   90.00
#
_symmetry.space_group_name_H-M   'P 1'
#
loop_
_entity.id
_entity.type
_entity.pdbx_description
1 polymer ?
#
loop_
_entity_poly.entity_id
_entity_poly.type
_entity_poly.pdbx_seq_one_letter_code
_entity_poly.pdbx_strand_id
1 'polypeptide(L)'
;MTTDTGELVRTNQGTSSEVSSETGTAVQTLSVLYGSQTGNAEFLASKIVDKANGQGYAAELMSLDMLTPQEAARKDRLLIVTATHDNGHMPDNAQPFWDQLQSAGSDLFKDVPFAVLAIGDSMYEDFCKAGSDLDERLGKLGGKRILDRLDCDVDYDLTSGKWIRGMLETFKTVVPKKRDNNPEDSTVPGANPAEQPKGTRREPDTATVVEARLLSAPESEKEVWHYELEVSGDSRNYRPGDSLAVIPTNNIELVEDLLGFLGLAGSEVFGEDGKTVRETLQNDYELRLPHLGIVAWLVENLAPDHPVRNLVESGDRNALEDWLWGRDMLDVLQETRTTDVDPGEFLSMLRPLQHRSYSIASSPLADGDRVHLTVSTVQYETAGRRHSGACSGFLQSAAQTKTTIKVFPLPAHEFHLPHDNSADVIMVGPGVGVAPFRGFLRDREVSQARGRNWLFFGDRHEKPSWLYQEEMEELQSNGVLNRLSVAFSRDQQGKVYVQDRIREEGDGIFAWLSGGASVYVCGGKQIAPDIDEALLAVLRSHGAMTPEKAHDYLQSLKSEGRYVKDVY
;
A
#
# COMPACT_ATOMS: atom_id res chain seq x y z
N MET A 1 -56.35 57.04 -23.20
CA MET A 1 -56.11 57.79 -24.46
C MET A 1 -55.78 59.20 -24.03
N THR A 2 -54.57 59.75 -24.09
CA THR A 2 -53.33 59.53 -24.87
C THR A 2 -52.27 60.37 -24.12
N THR A 3 -51.23 59.76 -23.52
CA THR A 3 -49.81 59.68 -24.00
C THR A 3 -49.15 61.04 -24.28
N ASP A 4 -47.89 61.33 -23.96
CA ASP A 4 -46.84 60.75 -23.11
C ASP A 4 -45.63 61.72 -23.13
N THR A 5 -44.87 61.74 -22.03
CA THR A 5 -43.41 62.02 -21.79
C THR A 5 -42.60 63.07 -22.60
N GLY A 6 -41.56 63.73 -22.06
CA GLY A 6 -40.81 63.53 -20.81
C GLY A 6 -39.71 64.60 -20.60
N GLU A 7 -39.33 64.78 -19.34
CA GLU A 7 -38.46 65.83 -18.75
C GLU A 7 -36.95 65.65 -19.00
N LEU A 8 -36.24 66.79 -19.02
CA LEU A 8 -34.78 66.92 -18.88
C LEU A 8 -34.48 67.70 -17.59
N VAL A 9 -33.71 67.10 -16.67
CA VAL A 9 -33.16 67.80 -15.49
C VAL A 9 -31.64 67.71 -15.48
N ARG A 10 -31.02 68.89 -15.32
CA ARG A 10 -29.59 69.17 -15.18
C ARG A 10 -29.05 68.74 -13.82
N THR A 11 -27.76 68.39 -13.74
CA THR A 11 -26.98 68.54 -12.50
C THR A 11 -25.49 68.77 -12.74
N ASN A 12 -24.91 69.45 -11.75
CA ASN A 12 -23.66 70.19 -11.68
C ASN A 12 -22.38 69.35 -11.61
N GLN A 13 -21.27 69.99 -12.00
CA GLN A 13 -19.88 69.62 -11.74
C GLN A 13 -19.52 69.76 -10.24
N GLY A 14 -18.68 68.85 -9.75
CA GLY A 14 -18.02 68.92 -8.45
C GLY A 14 -17.07 67.75 -8.22
N THR A 15 -15.77 68.01 -8.38
CA THR A 15 -14.57 67.17 -8.23
C THR A 15 -14.48 66.36 -6.92
N SER A 16 -14.09 65.09 -7.03
CA SER A 16 -13.27 64.40 -6.03
C SER A 16 -12.38 63.35 -6.71
N SER A 17 -11.08 63.54 -6.54
CA SER A 17 -9.97 62.67 -6.93
C SER A 17 -10.10 61.26 -6.34
N GLU A 18 -10.22 60.25 -7.19
CA GLU A 18 -10.05 58.84 -6.82
C GLU A 18 -8.57 58.47 -6.85
N VAL A 19 -8.06 58.11 -5.68
CA VAL A 19 -6.77 57.47 -5.48
C VAL A 19 -6.94 56.00 -5.89
N SER A 20 -6.23 55.60 -6.93
CA SER A 20 -6.11 54.20 -7.36
C SER A 20 -5.33 53.40 -6.31
N SER A 21 -6.04 52.60 -5.51
CA SER A 21 -5.44 51.53 -4.70
C SER A 21 -5.67 50.18 -5.38
N GLU A 22 -4.87 49.88 -6.41
CA GLU A 22 -4.71 48.49 -6.87
C GLU A 22 -3.57 47.83 -6.08
N THR A 23 -3.93 47.20 -4.97
CA THR A 23 -3.14 46.12 -4.38
C THR A 23 -4.04 44.88 -4.30
N GLY A 24 -4.30 44.28 -5.46
CA GLY A 24 -4.81 42.92 -5.53
C GLY A 24 -3.64 41.96 -5.35
N THR A 25 -3.43 41.45 -4.14
CA THR A 25 -2.55 40.29 -3.91
C THR A 25 -3.12 39.12 -4.71
N ALA A 26 -2.43 38.74 -5.79
CA ALA A 26 -2.81 37.57 -6.58
C ALA A 26 -2.83 36.33 -5.68
N VAL A 27 -3.99 35.67 -5.62
CA VAL A 27 -4.17 34.44 -4.84
C VAL A 27 -3.22 33.38 -5.38
N GLN A 28 -2.39 32.81 -4.51
CA GLN A 28 -1.41 31.79 -4.91
C GLN A 28 -2.12 30.45 -5.06
N THR A 29 -2.23 29.93 -6.27
CA THR A 29 -2.80 28.61 -6.55
C THR A 29 -1.73 27.52 -6.38
N LEU A 30 -2.12 26.36 -5.86
CA LEU A 30 -1.28 25.17 -5.73
C LEU A 30 -2.12 23.92 -6.03
N SER A 31 -1.73 23.14 -7.03
CA SER A 31 -2.37 21.86 -7.32
C SER A 31 -1.58 20.74 -6.64
N VAL A 32 -2.22 20.04 -5.70
CA VAL A 32 -1.67 18.86 -5.04
C VAL A 32 -2.29 17.61 -5.65
N LEU A 33 -1.48 16.86 -6.39
CA LEU A 33 -1.87 15.59 -6.99
C LEU A 33 -1.41 14.43 -6.12
N TYR A 34 -2.18 13.34 -6.08
CA TYR A 34 -1.75 12.14 -5.36
C TYR A 34 -1.89 10.83 -6.13
N GLY A 35 -0.93 9.94 -5.90
CA GLY A 35 -0.96 8.53 -6.28
C GLY A 35 -0.92 7.67 -5.03
N SER A 36 -1.96 6.90 -4.74
CA SER A 36 -2.11 6.18 -3.48
C SER A 36 -2.86 4.87 -3.65
N GLN A 37 -2.26 3.77 -3.21
CA GLN A 37 -2.93 2.46 -3.16
C GLN A 37 -3.72 2.28 -1.87
N THR A 38 -3.10 2.69 -0.76
CA THR A 38 -3.56 2.50 0.62
C THR A 38 -3.95 3.83 1.26
N GLY A 39 -4.38 4.84 0.51
CA GLY A 39 -4.80 6.14 1.08
C GLY A 39 -3.74 6.96 1.87
N ASN A 40 -2.53 6.47 2.12
CA ASN A 40 -1.50 7.19 2.89
C ASN A 40 -1.01 8.45 2.16
N ALA A 41 -0.73 8.34 0.86
CA ALA A 41 -0.32 9.49 0.06
C ALA A 41 -1.47 10.50 -0.11
N GLU A 42 -2.71 10.01 -0.23
CA GLU A 42 -3.92 10.84 -0.24
C GLU A 42 -4.10 11.60 1.08
N PHE A 43 -3.96 10.92 2.23
CA PHE A 43 -4.04 11.52 3.55
C PHE A 43 -2.98 12.62 3.74
N LEU A 44 -1.72 12.32 3.41
CA LEU A 44 -0.64 13.31 3.50
C LEU A 44 -0.90 14.50 2.55
N ALA A 45 -1.35 14.24 1.32
CA ALA A 45 -1.69 15.26 0.35
C ALA A 45 -2.81 16.18 0.85
N SER A 46 -3.85 15.61 1.47
CA SER A 46 -4.94 16.37 2.11
C SER A 46 -4.42 17.28 3.23
N LYS A 47 -3.59 16.75 4.14
CA LYS A 47 -2.95 17.56 5.20
C LYS A 47 -2.07 18.68 4.65
N ILE A 48 -1.42 18.47 3.50
CA ILE A 48 -0.64 19.52 2.82
C ILE A 48 -1.57 20.61 2.27
N VAL A 49 -2.72 20.24 1.70
CA VAL A 49 -3.73 21.19 1.21
C VAL A 49 -4.27 22.05 2.34
N ASP A 50 -4.65 21.45 3.48
CA ASP A 50 -5.13 22.18 4.67
C ASP A 50 -4.08 23.20 5.14
N LYS A 51 -2.83 22.76 5.23
CA LYS A 51 -1.70 23.60 5.66
C LYS A 51 -1.39 24.72 4.65
N ALA A 52 -1.51 24.44 3.35
CA ALA A 52 -1.32 25.43 2.30
C ALA A 52 -2.43 26.49 2.34
N ASN A 53 -3.69 26.07 2.46
CA ASN A 53 -4.83 26.97 2.58
C ASN A 53 -4.71 27.86 3.82
N GLY A 54 -4.27 27.31 4.96
CA GLY A 54 -3.95 28.08 6.16
C GLY A 54 -2.82 29.10 5.99
N GLN A 55 -1.98 28.98 4.94
CA GLN A 55 -0.92 29.93 4.59
C GLN A 55 -1.29 30.87 3.43
N GLY A 56 -2.56 30.92 3.04
CA GLY A 56 -3.07 31.83 2.01
C GLY A 56 -2.96 31.33 0.57
N TYR A 57 -2.73 30.03 0.36
CA TYR A 57 -2.92 29.41 -0.95
C TYR A 57 -4.41 29.19 -1.24
N ALA A 58 -4.77 29.13 -2.52
CA ALA A 58 -5.93 28.40 -3.00
C ALA A 58 -5.44 27.03 -3.48
N ALA A 59 -5.26 26.11 -2.53
CA ALA A 59 -4.77 24.76 -2.80
C ALA A 59 -5.94 23.82 -3.15
N GLU A 60 -5.74 23.00 -4.18
CA GLU A 60 -6.69 21.99 -4.63
C GLU A 60 -6.07 20.59 -4.54
N LEU A 61 -6.87 19.60 -4.12
CA LEU A 61 -6.49 18.19 -4.06
C LEU A 61 -7.09 17.44 -5.24
N MET A 62 -6.29 16.68 -6.00
CA MET A 62 -6.78 15.83 -7.09
C MET A 62 -6.04 14.48 -7.12
N SER A 63 -6.76 13.41 -7.43
CA SER A 63 -6.15 12.11 -7.74
C SER A 63 -5.52 12.14 -9.14
N LEU A 64 -4.42 11.42 -9.35
CA LEU A 64 -3.71 11.42 -10.65
C LEU A 64 -4.55 10.85 -11.80
N ASP A 65 -5.52 9.98 -11.53
CA ASP A 65 -6.48 9.43 -12.50
C ASP A 65 -7.60 10.41 -12.91
N MET A 66 -7.73 11.54 -12.23
CA MET A 66 -8.76 12.56 -12.50
C MET A 66 -8.31 13.62 -13.51
N LEU A 67 -7.09 13.54 -14.04
CA LEU A 67 -6.57 14.48 -15.01
C LEU A 67 -5.54 13.85 -15.96
N THR A 68 -5.42 14.45 -17.13
CA THR A 68 -4.39 14.12 -18.12
C THR A 68 -3.08 14.87 -17.82
N PRO A 69 -1.92 14.39 -18.32
CA PRO A 69 -0.67 15.15 -18.26
C PRO A 69 -0.76 16.56 -18.88
N GLN A 70 -1.61 16.75 -19.90
CA GLN A 70 -1.84 18.03 -20.54
C GLN A 70 -2.58 19.01 -19.61
N GLU A 71 -3.56 18.53 -18.85
CA GLU A 71 -4.26 19.33 -17.83
C GLU A 71 -3.34 19.65 -16.65
N ALA A 72 -2.52 18.69 -16.21
CA ALA A 72 -1.51 18.91 -15.17
C ALA A 72 -0.50 19.99 -15.60
N ALA A 73 -0.08 19.98 -16.86
CA ALA A 73 0.85 20.96 -17.41
C ALA A 73 0.28 22.39 -17.52
N ARG A 74 -1.04 22.56 -17.40
CA ARG A 74 -1.72 23.86 -17.36
C ARG A 74 -1.78 24.46 -15.95
N LYS A 75 -1.43 23.69 -14.92
CA LYS A 75 -1.44 24.17 -13.53
C LYS A 75 -0.32 25.18 -13.28
N ASP A 76 -0.61 26.15 -12.41
CA ASP A 76 0.31 27.25 -12.10
C ASP A 76 1.51 26.77 -11.29
N ARG A 77 1.28 25.78 -10.41
CA ARG A 77 2.23 25.09 -9.52
C ARG A 77 1.74 23.67 -9.24
N LEU A 78 2.67 22.72 -9.20
CA LEU A 78 2.35 21.31 -9.02
C LEU A 78 3.11 20.67 -7.87
N LEU A 79 2.39 20.08 -6.91
CA LEU A 79 2.96 19.11 -5.98
C LEU A 79 2.41 17.73 -6.33
N ILE A 80 3.28 16.73 -6.47
CA ILE A 80 2.84 15.33 -6.56
C ILE A 80 3.25 14.59 -5.30
N VAL A 81 2.30 13.93 -4.65
CA VAL A 81 2.50 13.04 -3.51
C VAL A 81 2.17 11.62 -3.94
N THR A 82 3.16 10.76 -4.13
CA THR A 82 2.89 9.39 -4.61
C THR A 82 3.52 8.33 -3.71
N ALA A 83 2.76 7.26 -3.45
CA ALA A 83 3.32 6.02 -2.94
C ALA A 83 3.98 5.21 -4.07
N THR A 84 4.84 4.27 -3.72
CA THR A 84 5.32 3.20 -4.61
C THR A 84 4.62 1.89 -4.22
N HIS A 85 4.16 1.13 -5.20
CA HIS A 85 3.51 -0.17 -4.99
C HIS A 85 4.38 -1.32 -5.53
N ASP A 86 4.28 -2.49 -4.90
CA ASP A 86 5.03 -3.70 -5.27
C ASP A 86 6.54 -3.46 -5.52
N ASN A 87 7.07 -3.98 -6.63
CA ASN A 87 8.46 -3.84 -7.05
C ASN A 87 8.67 -2.56 -7.89
N GLY A 88 8.34 -1.41 -7.29
CA GLY A 88 8.62 -0.11 -7.90
C GLY A 88 7.54 0.46 -8.82
N HIS A 89 6.36 -0.17 -8.87
CA HIS A 89 5.24 0.24 -9.71
C HIS A 89 4.50 1.48 -9.17
N MET A 90 3.77 2.15 -10.08
CA MET A 90 2.86 3.22 -9.71
C MET A 90 1.65 2.65 -8.96
N PRO A 91 1.04 3.40 -8.04
CA PRO A 91 -0.28 3.09 -7.53
C PRO A 91 -1.32 3.04 -8.66
N ASP A 92 -2.40 2.25 -8.47
CA ASP A 92 -3.42 2.06 -9.52
C ASP A 92 -4.03 3.38 -10.00
N ASN A 93 -4.30 4.30 -9.08
CA ASN A 93 -4.85 5.62 -9.40
C ASN A 93 -3.82 6.59 -10.02
N ALA A 94 -2.57 6.17 -10.21
CA ALA A 94 -1.50 6.94 -10.85
C ALA A 94 -1.00 6.30 -12.15
N GLN A 95 -1.21 4.99 -12.35
CA GLN A 95 -0.76 4.25 -13.52
C GLN A 95 -1.28 4.86 -14.85
N PRO A 96 -2.58 5.21 -15.01
CA PRO A 96 -3.06 5.81 -16.26
C PRO A 96 -2.41 7.15 -16.61
N PHE A 97 -2.09 7.97 -15.59
CA PHE A 97 -1.37 9.22 -15.77
C PHE A 97 0.08 8.96 -16.21
N TRP A 98 0.72 7.98 -15.58
CA TRP A 98 2.10 7.60 -15.89
C TRP A 98 2.27 7.09 -17.32
N ASP A 99 1.38 6.21 -17.80
CA ASP A 99 1.42 5.67 -19.16
C ASP A 99 1.35 6.79 -20.23
N GLN A 100 0.48 7.78 -20.00
CA GLN A 100 0.38 8.97 -20.86
C GLN A 100 1.61 9.88 -20.74
N LEU A 101 2.15 10.03 -19.52
CA LEU A 101 3.33 10.86 -19.27
C LEU A 101 4.58 10.28 -19.95
N GLN A 102 4.73 8.96 -19.99
CA GLN A 102 5.84 8.26 -20.66
C GLN A 102 5.88 8.54 -22.16
N SER A 103 4.72 8.67 -22.80
CA SER A 103 4.61 8.93 -24.24
C SER A 103 4.53 10.42 -24.61
N ALA A 104 4.47 11.32 -23.61
CA ALA A 104 4.38 12.75 -23.83
C ALA A 104 5.58 13.35 -24.59
N GLY A 105 5.29 14.34 -25.45
CA GLY A 105 6.31 15.08 -26.18
C GLY A 105 7.19 15.93 -25.28
N SER A 106 8.46 16.13 -25.68
CA SER A 106 9.38 17.03 -25.02
C SER A 106 8.76 18.43 -24.87
N ASP A 107 8.96 19.06 -23.70
CA ASP A 107 8.45 20.40 -23.33
C ASP A 107 6.99 20.49 -22.86
N LEU A 108 6.26 19.39 -22.67
CA LEU A 108 4.88 19.43 -22.15
C LEU A 108 4.77 20.24 -20.84
N PHE A 109 5.70 20.02 -19.91
CA PHE A 109 5.73 20.70 -18.60
C PHE A 109 6.62 21.93 -18.60
N LYS A 110 6.97 22.48 -19.77
CA LYS A 110 7.83 23.66 -19.88
C LYS A 110 7.37 24.77 -18.95
N ASP A 111 8.32 25.20 -18.12
CA ASP A 111 8.18 26.27 -17.12
C ASP A 111 7.17 26.01 -15.99
N VAL A 112 6.57 24.81 -15.88
CA VAL A 112 5.70 24.43 -14.76
C VAL A 112 6.57 24.21 -13.51
N PRO A 113 6.41 25.00 -12.44
CA PRO A 113 7.11 24.74 -11.18
C PRO A 113 6.52 23.52 -10.50
N PHE A 114 7.36 22.56 -10.16
CA PHE A 114 6.91 21.33 -9.50
C PHE A 114 7.82 20.85 -8.39
N ALA A 115 7.24 20.06 -7.48
CA ALA A 115 7.94 19.26 -6.48
C ALA A 115 7.28 17.88 -6.36
N VAL A 116 8.04 16.87 -5.92
CA VAL A 116 7.54 15.52 -5.69
C VAL A 116 7.89 15.07 -4.26
N LEU A 117 6.91 14.50 -3.57
CA LEU A 117 7.08 13.79 -2.31
C LEU A 117 6.72 12.32 -2.56
N ALA A 118 7.70 11.44 -2.40
CA ALA A 118 7.56 10.01 -2.59
C ALA A 118 7.40 9.32 -1.23
N ILE A 119 6.49 8.34 -1.15
CA ILE A 119 6.34 7.44 -0.01
C ILE A 119 6.73 6.04 -0.48
N GLY A 120 7.61 5.39 0.25
CA GLY A 120 8.06 4.03 -0.01
C GLY A 120 8.40 3.30 1.29
N ASP A 121 9.01 2.14 1.15
CA ASP A 121 9.52 1.32 2.26
C ASP A 121 10.96 0.91 1.90
N SER A 122 11.93 1.33 2.72
CA SER A 122 13.35 1.11 2.45
C SER A 122 13.79 -0.36 2.53
N MET A 123 12.90 -1.25 2.97
CA MET A 123 13.11 -2.70 2.93
C MET A 123 12.96 -3.29 1.52
N TYR A 124 12.41 -2.53 0.56
CA TYR A 124 12.33 -2.93 -0.85
C TYR A 124 13.48 -2.33 -1.67
N GLU A 125 13.89 -3.07 -2.71
CA GLU A 125 14.96 -2.66 -3.64
C GLU A 125 14.59 -1.35 -4.37
N ASP A 126 13.34 -1.23 -4.81
CA ASP A 126 12.81 -0.07 -5.54
C ASP A 126 12.22 1.01 -4.61
N PHE A 127 12.97 1.39 -3.58
CA PHE A 127 12.55 2.42 -2.62
C PHE A 127 12.18 3.74 -3.32
N CYS A 128 10.93 4.20 -3.12
CA CYS A 128 10.39 5.44 -3.69
C CYS A 128 10.43 5.54 -5.23
N LYS A 129 10.52 4.40 -5.94
CA LYS A 129 10.71 4.34 -7.39
C LYS A 129 9.63 5.08 -8.18
N ALA A 130 8.36 4.94 -7.83
CA ALA A 130 7.26 5.64 -8.49
C ALA A 130 7.42 7.17 -8.43
N GLY A 131 7.75 7.70 -7.25
CA GLY A 131 8.01 9.13 -7.07
C GLY A 131 9.28 9.58 -7.80
N SER A 132 10.29 8.70 -7.86
CA SER A 132 11.49 8.97 -8.64
C SER A 132 11.23 9.08 -10.13
N ASP A 133 10.43 8.17 -10.67
CA ASP A 133 10.09 8.11 -12.07
C ASP A 133 9.25 9.31 -12.51
N LEU A 134 8.28 9.74 -11.69
CA LEU A 134 7.51 10.96 -11.93
C LEU A 134 8.40 12.21 -11.89
N ASP A 135 9.25 12.35 -10.88
CA ASP A 135 10.15 13.50 -10.74
C ASP A 135 11.12 13.62 -11.93
N GLU A 136 11.75 12.51 -12.32
CA GLU A 136 12.69 12.50 -13.44
C GLU A 136 11.98 12.80 -14.77
N ARG A 137 10.80 12.19 -14.99
CA ARG A 137 10.04 12.38 -16.23
C ARG A 137 9.51 13.80 -16.36
N LEU A 138 8.98 14.40 -15.31
CA LEU A 138 8.54 15.81 -15.31
C LEU A 138 9.70 16.76 -15.63
N GLY A 139 10.88 16.50 -15.07
CA GLY A 139 12.11 17.25 -15.41
C GLY A 139 12.48 17.12 -16.89
N LYS A 140 12.47 15.89 -17.44
CA LYS A 140 12.73 15.65 -18.88
C LYS A 140 11.70 16.32 -19.80
N LEU A 141 10.49 16.55 -19.31
CA LEU A 141 9.40 17.25 -20.03
C LEU A 141 9.44 18.78 -19.86
N GLY A 142 10.51 19.34 -19.28
CA GLY A 142 10.72 20.78 -19.16
C GLY A 142 10.18 21.42 -17.88
N GLY A 143 9.71 20.61 -16.92
CA GLY A 143 9.29 21.07 -15.60
C GLY A 143 10.43 21.72 -14.83
N LYS A 144 10.11 22.73 -14.01
CA LYS A 144 11.06 23.39 -13.11
C LYS A 144 10.96 22.79 -11.71
N ARG A 145 11.88 21.88 -11.38
CA ARG A 145 12.02 21.35 -10.02
C ARG A 145 12.42 22.48 -9.07
N ILE A 146 11.55 22.81 -8.11
CA ILE A 146 11.79 23.91 -7.16
C ILE A 146 12.51 23.45 -5.89
N LEU A 147 12.30 22.20 -5.51
CA LEU A 147 12.95 21.52 -4.39
C LEU A 147 13.28 20.10 -4.86
N ASP A 148 14.38 19.58 -4.35
CA ASP A 148 14.70 18.17 -4.51
C ASP A 148 13.57 17.31 -3.95
N ARG A 149 13.30 16.20 -4.67
CA ARG A 149 12.33 15.19 -4.26
C ARG A 149 12.63 14.73 -2.84
N LEU A 150 11.57 14.57 -2.03
CA LEU A 150 11.69 13.92 -0.74
C LEU A 150 11.27 12.46 -0.86
N ASP A 151 12.15 11.55 -0.45
CA ASP A 151 11.84 10.13 -0.29
C ASP A 151 11.54 9.86 1.18
N CYS A 152 10.29 9.49 1.47
CA CYS A 152 9.79 9.15 2.79
C CYS A 152 9.65 7.64 2.95
N ASP A 153 10.04 7.13 4.11
CA ASP A 153 9.73 5.77 4.54
C ASP A 153 8.28 5.67 5.06
N VAL A 154 7.87 4.50 5.55
CA VAL A 154 6.51 4.20 6.06
C VAL A 154 6.03 5.23 7.10
N ASP A 155 6.93 5.76 7.93
CA ASP A 155 6.67 6.83 8.90
C ASP A 155 6.94 8.23 8.32
N TYR A 156 6.34 8.50 7.16
CA TYR A 156 6.49 9.75 6.41
C TYR A 156 6.18 11.01 7.24
N ASP A 157 5.37 10.89 8.31
CA ASP A 157 5.02 12.01 9.20
C ASP A 157 6.25 12.62 9.88
N LEU A 158 7.28 11.81 10.16
CA LEU A 158 8.50 12.29 10.82
C LEU A 158 9.40 13.10 9.89
N THR A 159 9.45 12.73 8.61
CA THR A 159 10.43 13.26 7.65
C THR A 159 9.84 14.36 6.78
N SER A 160 8.54 14.32 6.51
CA SER A 160 7.87 15.24 5.59
C SER A 160 7.66 16.64 6.16
N GLY A 161 7.45 16.80 7.46
CA GLY A 161 6.98 18.06 8.05
C GLY A 161 7.89 19.28 7.79
N LYS A 162 9.22 19.11 7.88
CA LYS A 162 10.21 20.18 7.60
C LYS A 162 10.26 20.50 6.10
N TRP A 163 10.25 19.47 5.26
CA TRP A 163 10.26 19.64 3.81
C TRP A 163 9.00 20.32 3.31
N ILE A 164 7.82 19.92 3.79
CA ILE A 164 6.53 20.54 3.43
C ILE A 164 6.54 22.03 3.78
N ARG A 165 7.04 22.41 4.97
CA ARG A 165 7.18 23.83 5.33
C ARG A 165 8.09 24.58 4.37
N GLY A 166 9.27 24.05 4.08
CA GLY A 166 10.22 24.67 3.14
C GLY A 166 9.66 24.78 1.72
N MET A 167 8.93 23.76 1.27
CA MET A 167 8.27 23.69 -0.03
C MET A 167 7.20 24.78 -0.16
N LEU A 168 6.31 24.91 0.84
CA LEU A 168 5.27 25.94 0.85
C LEU A 168 5.85 27.36 0.90
N GLU A 169 6.95 27.59 1.62
CA GLU A 169 7.61 28.91 1.60
C GLU A 169 8.29 29.19 0.26
N THR A 170 8.92 28.17 -0.36
CA THR A 170 9.58 28.34 -1.65
C THR A 170 8.57 28.64 -2.75
N PHE A 171 7.44 27.91 -2.81
CA PHE A 171 6.39 28.14 -3.80
C PHE A 171 5.82 29.57 -3.77
N LYS A 172 5.80 30.25 -2.61
CA LYS A 172 5.36 31.65 -2.51
C LYS A 172 6.26 32.59 -3.32
N THR A 173 7.55 32.25 -3.42
CA THR A 173 8.56 33.07 -4.10
C THR A 173 8.70 32.75 -5.58
N VAL A 174 8.18 31.59 -6.02
CA VAL A 174 8.32 31.12 -7.40
C VAL A 174 7.25 31.76 -8.29
N VAL A 175 7.68 32.25 -9.45
CA VAL A 175 6.79 32.80 -10.48
C VAL A 175 5.88 31.69 -11.01
N PRO A 176 4.55 31.83 -10.94
CA PRO A 176 3.64 30.83 -11.48
C PRO A 176 3.78 30.73 -13.00
N LYS A 177 3.45 29.58 -13.58
CA LYS A 177 3.33 29.47 -15.03
C LYS A 177 2.28 30.46 -15.53
N LYS A 178 2.61 31.28 -16.54
CA LYS A 178 1.62 32.16 -17.17
C LYS A 178 0.59 31.30 -17.88
N ARG A 179 -0.70 31.51 -17.56
CA ARG A 179 -1.79 31.00 -18.39
C ARG A 179 -1.69 31.65 -19.76
N ASP A 180 -1.41 30.86 -20.79
CA ASP A 180 -1.67 31.29 -22.15
C ASP A 180 -3.20 31.36 -22.30
N ASN A 181 -3.75 32.56 -22.15
CA ASN A 181 -5.16 32.83 -22.43
C ASN A 181 -5.37 32.76 -23.96
N ASN A 182 -5.44 31.55 -24.51
CA ASN A 182 -5.94 31.35 -25.86
C ASN A 182 -7.40 30.84 -25.77
N PRO A 183 -8.41 31.63 -26.17
CA PRO A 183 -9.82 31.28 -25.97
C PRO A 183 -10.36 30.17 -26.89
N GLU A 184 -9.55 29.56 -27.74
CA GLU A 184 -10.04 28.76 -28.88
C GLU A 184 -9.93 27.24 -28.76
N ASP A 185 -9.56 26.67 -27.60
CA ASP A 185 -9.47 25.20 -27.45
C ASP A 185 -10.48 24.62 -26.44
N SER A 186 -11.67 25.20 -26.41
CA SER A 186 -12.83 24.73 -25.64
C SER A 186 -13.74 23.86 -26.49
N THR A 187 -13.20 22.91 -27.26
CA THR A 187 -13.99 21.80 -27.81
C THR A 187 -13.10 20.58 -27.94
N VAL A 188 -13.16 19.68 -26.95
CA VAL A 188 -12.62 18.32 -27.09
C VAL A 188 -13.76 17.34 -26.87
N PRO A 189 -13.91 16.29 -27.71
CA PRO A 189 -14.95 15.28 -27.57
C PRO A 189 -14.80 14.54 -26.24
N GLY A 190 -15.93 14.16 -25.64
CA GLY A 190 -15.99 13.39 -24.40
C GLY A 190 -15.01 12.21 -24.45
N ALA A 191 -14.12 12.18 -23.48
CA ALA A 191 -13.35 10.98 -23.17
C ALA A 191 -14.36 9.87 -22.90
N ASN A 192 -14.35 8.83 -23.74
CA ASN A 192 -14.91 7.56 -23.32
C ASN A 192 -14.12 7.15 -22.07
N PRO A 193 -14.78 6.86 -20.95
CA PRO A 193 -14.09 6.22 -19.84
C PRO A 193 -13.46 4.95 -20.42
N ALA A 194 -12.14 4.83 -20.33
CA ALA A 194 -11.54 3.51 -20.38
C ALA A 194 -12.30 2.70 -19.32
N GLU A 195 -12.88 1.56 -19.70
CA GLU A 195 -13.51 0.64 -18.76
C GLU A 195 -12.46 0.31 -17.70
N GLN A 196 -12.58 0.94 -16.53
CA GLN A 196 -11.82 0.55 -15.36
C GLN A 196 -12.21 -0.90 -15.06
N PRO A 197 -11.27 -1.76 -14.64
CA PRO A 197 -11.63 -3.05 -14.09
C PRO A 197 -12.69 -2.83 -13.00
N LYS A 198 -13.82 -3.55 -13.07
CA LYS A 198 -14.80 -3.51 -12.00
C LYS A 198 -14.17 -4.29 -10.84
N GLY A 199 -14.44 -3.92 -9.59
CA GLY A 199 -13.72 -4.46 -8.44
C GLY A 199 -12.45 -3.66 -8.10
N THR A 200 -12.63 -2.41 -7.68
CA THR A 200 -11.54 -1.59 -7.10
C THR A 200 -11.80 -1.38 -5.62
N ARG A 201 -10.84 -0.81 -4.87
CA ARG A 201 -11.10 -0.41 -3.47
C ARG A 201 -12.32 0.52 -3.32
N ARG A 202 -12.61 1.38 -4.32
CA ARG A 202 -13.74 2.31 -4.31
C ARG A 202 -15.06 1.61 -4.63
N GLU A 203 -15.02 0.62 -5.52
CA GLU A 203 -16.15 -0.22 -5.89
C GLU A 203 -15.81 -1.69 -5.61
N PRO A 204 -15.75 -2.10 -4.32
CA PRO A 204 -15.31 -3.44 -3.95
C PRO A 204 -16.39 -4.47 -4.26
N ASP A 205 -15.95 -5.66 -4.64
CA ASP A 205 -16.78 -6.85 -4.65
C ASP A 205 -17.10 -7.31 -3.23
N THR A 206 -17.98 -8.30 -3.15
CA THR A 206 -18.32 -8.95 -1.88
C THR A 206 -17.89 -10.41 -1.87
N ALA A 207 -17.61 -10.94 -0.67
CA ALA A 207 -17.34 -12.34 -0.47
C ALA A 207 -17.99 -12.88 0.80
N THR A 208 -18.19 -14.20 0.86
CA THR A 208 -18.63 -14.91 2.08
C THR A 208 -17.66 -16.05 2.37
N VAL A 209 -17.27 -16.19 3.64
CA VAL A 209 -16.43 -17.32 4.07
C VAL A 209 -17.27 -18.59 4.12
N VAL A 210 -17.08 -19.48 3.13
CA VAL A 210 -17.82 -20.73 3.04
C VAL A 210 -17.18 -21.82 3.90
N GLU A 211 -15.84 -21.86 3.94
CA GLU A 211 -15.06 -22.81 4.76
C GLU A 211 -13.97 -22.07 5.54
N ALA A 212 -13.73 -22.51 6.77
CA ALA A 212 -12.64 -22.04 7.62
C ALA A 212 -12.05 -23.23 8.39
N ARG A 213 -10.85 -23.65 7.98
CA ARG A 213 -10.16 -24.81 8.55
C ARG A 213 -8.86 -24.39 9.22
N LEU A 214 -8.69 -24.75 10.48
CA LEU A 214 -7.43 -24.55 11.18
C LEU A 214 -6.38 -25.51 10.60
N LEU A 215 -5.24 -24.96 10.14
CA LEU A 215 -4.12 -25.73 9.59
C LEU A 215 -3.07 -26.08 10.65
N SER A 216 -2.81 -25.15 11.56
CA SER A 216 -1.89 -25.37 12.68
C SER A 216 -2.54 -26.20 13.78
N ALA A 217 -1.81 -27.12 14.42
CA ALA A 217 -2.38 -27.83 15.57
C ALA A 217 -2.52 -26.93 16.82
N PRO A 218 -3.36 -27.29 17.81
CA PRO A 218 -3.62 -26.46 19.00
C PRO A 218 -2.38 -26.06 19.81
N GLU A 219 -1.30 -26.85 19.80
CA GLU A 219 -0.06 -26.50 20.49
C GLU A 219 0.85 -25.53 19.71
N SER A 220 0.44 -25.09 18.52
CA SER A 220 1.22 -24.20 17.67
C SER A 220 1.31 -22.80 18.25
N GLU A 221 2.51 -22.22 18.20
CA GLU A 221 2.75 -20.82 18.58
C GLU A 221 2.06 -19.82 17.65
N LYS A 222 1.67 -20.28 16.46
CA LYS A 222 0.89 -19.51 15.49
C LYS A 222 -0.37 -20.26 15.16
N GLU A 223 -1.47 -19.54 15.14
CA GLU A 223 -2.74 -20.05 14.65
C GLU A 223 -2.87 -19.68 13.17
N VAL A 224 -2.89 -20.67 12.28
CA VAL A 224 -2.94 -20.47 10.82
C VAL A 224 -4.19 -21.12 10.26
N TRP A 225 -4.97 -20.34 9.53
CA TRP A 225 -6.24 -20.75 8.96
C TRP A 225 -6.19 -20.83 7.44
N HIS A 226 -6.89 -21.81 6.91
CA HIS A 226 -7.33 -21.87 5.53
C HIS A 226 -8.76 -21.34 5.43
N TYR A 227 -8.98 -20.35 4.57
CA TYR A 227 -10.30 -19.85 4.26
C TYR A 227 -10.64 -20.15 2.81
N GLU A 228 -11.87 -20.57 2.55
CA GLU A 228 -12.45 -20.57 1.21
C GLU A 228 -13.53 -19.50 1.13
N LEU A 229 -13.43 -18.64 0.13
CA LEU A 229 -14.33 -17.50 -0.09
C LEU A 229 -15.14 -17.74 -1.35
N GLU A 230 -16.45 -17.60 -1.26
CA GLU A 230 -17.31 -17.39 -2.42
C GLU A 230 -17.33 -15.90 -2.72
N VAL A 231 -16.67 -15.50 -3.81
CA VAL A 231 -16.51 -14.09 -4.20
C VAL A 231 -17.52 -13.71 -5.28
N SER A 232 -17.88 -12.43 -5.38
CA SER A 232 -18.69 -11.86 -6.47
C SER A 232 -17.83 -11.03 -7.41
N GLY A 233 -18.43 -10.58 -8.52
CA GLY A 233 -17.80 -9.65 -9.45
C GLY A 233 -16.50 -10.15 -10.09
N ASP A 234 -15.59 -9.22 -10.34
CA ASP A 234 -14.35 -9.46 -11.06
C ASP A 234 -13.29 -10.14 -10.18
N SER A 235 -13.47 -10.15 -8.86
CA SER A 235 -12.66 -10.95 -7.92
C SER A 235 -12.69 -12.46 -8.23
N ARG A 236 -13.66 -12.94 -9.02
CA ARG A 236 -13.71 -14.32 -9.54
C ARG A 236 -12.67 -14.60 -10.61
N ASN A 237 -12.27 -13.57 -11.36
CA ASN A 237 -11.41 -13.67 -12.53
C ASN A 237 -9.93 -13.57 -12.14
N TYR A 238 -9.50 -14.34 -11.14
CA TYR A 238 -8.13 -14.36 -10.67
C TYR A 238 -7.31 -15.42 -11.41
N ARG A 239 -5.99 -15.28 -11.36
CA ARG A 239 -5.00 -16.25 -11.80
C ARG A 239 -4.18 -16.71 -10.59
N PRO A 240 -3.65 -17.95 -10.59
CA PRO A 240 -2.68 -18.35 -9.58
C PRO A 240 -1.54 -17.34 -9.50
N GLY A 241 -1.25 -16.89 -8.27
CA GLY A 241 -0.25 -15.88 -7.97
C GLY A 241 -0.79 -14.45 -7.80
N ASP A 242 -2.04 -14.20 -8.17
CA ASP A 242 -2.74 -12.97 -7.78
C ASP A 242 -2.95 -12.92 -6.26
N SER A 243 -3.22 -11.71 -5.77
CA SER A 243 -3.66 -11.48 -4.41
C SER A 243 -5.12 -11.05 -4.35
N LEU A 244 -5.75 -11.29 -3.21
CA LEU A 244 -7.06 -10.75 -2.87
C LEU A 244 -6.90 -9.73 -1.75
N ALA A 245 -7.33 -8.49 -2.00
CA ALA A 245 -7.44 -7.49 -0.96
C ALA A 245 -8.74 -7.69 -0.18
N VAL A 246 -8.64 -7.79 1.15
CA VAL A 246 -9.78 -7.80 2.06
C VAL A 246 -9.84 -6.44 2.76
N ILE A 247 -11.00 -5.77 2.69
CA ILE A 247 -11.25 -4.53 3.43
C ILE A 247 -11.85 -4.91 4.79
N PRO A 248 -11.10 -4.79 5.89
CA PRO A 248 -11.60 -5.17 7.21
C PRO A 248 -12.51 -4.11 7.82
N THR A 249 -13.18 -4.49 8.89
CA THR A 249 -13.76 -3.55 9.87
C THR A 249 -13.06 -3.73 11.21
N ASN A 250 -12.90 -2.65 11.96
CA ASN A 250 -12.38 -2.74 13.33
C ASN A 250 -13.28 -3.59 14.23
N ASN A 251 -12.65 -4.19 15.23
CA ASN A 251 -13.34 -4.96 16.26
C ASN A 251 -14.33 -4.05 17.01
N ILE A 252 -15.59 -4.50 17.15
CA ILE A 252 -16.64 -3.73 17.81
C ILE A 252 -16.29 -3.40 19.26
N GLU A 253 -15.67 -4.31 20.01
CA GLU A 253 -15.26 -4.09 21.40
C GLU A 253 -14.23 -2.96 21.49
N LEU A 254 -13.25 -2.91 20.58
CA LEU A 254 -12.28 -1.81 20.52
C LEU A 254 -12.97 -0.47 20.22
N VAL A 255 -13.97 -0.47 19.32
CA VAL A 255 -14.75 0.73 19.00
C VAL A 255 -15.56 1.20 20.22
N GLU A 256 -16.25 0.29 20.92
CA GLU A 256 -16.99 0.64 22.14
C GLU A 256 -16.07 1.18 23.24
N ASP A 257 -14.92 0.53 23.46
CA ASP A 257 -13.98 0.96 24.48
C ASP A 257 -13.40 2.35 24.18
N LEU A 258 -13.11 2.64 22.91
CA LEU A 258 -12.66 3.98 22.47
C LEU A 258 -13.74 5.04 22.64
N LEU A 259 -14.99 4.75 22.26
CA LEU A 259 -16.13 5.65 22.47
C LEU A 259 -16.32 5.93 23.97
N GLY A 260 -16.24 4.89 24.81
CA GLY A 260 -16.31 5.02 26.25
C GLY A 260 -15.17 5.86 26.83
N PHE A 261 -13.93 5.69 26.33
CA PHE A 261 -12.78 6.48 26.75
C PHE A 261 -12.92 7.96 26.36
N LEU A 262 -13.41 8.25 25.15
CA LEU A 262 -13.61 9.61 24.64
C LEU A 262 -14.90 10.26 25.19
N GLY A 263 -15.74 9.53 25.93
CA GLY A 263 -17.00 10.03 26.46
C GLY A 263 -18.07 10.31 25.39
N LEU A 264 -18.04 9.57 24.27
CA LEU A 264 -18.95 9.73 23.13
C LEU A 264 -20.08 8.70 23.16
N ALA A 265 -21.26 9.08 22.66
CA ALA A 265 -22.38 8.16 22.44
C ALA A 265 -22.18 7.27 21.19
N GLY A 266 -21.37 7.74 20.25
CA GLY A 266 -21.13 7.13 18.94
C GLY A 266 -22.11 7.58 17.85
N SER A 267 -23.17 8.34 18.19
CA SER A 267 -24.15 8.91 17.25
C SER A 267 -23.79 10.30 16.77
N GLU A 268 -22.73 10.90 17.32
CA GLU A 268 -22.19 12.17 16.88
C GLU A 268 -21.71 12.08 15.42
N VAL A 269 -21.67 13.23 14.74
CA VAL A 269 -21.22 13.35 13.35
C VAL A 269 -20.24 14.51 13.30
N PHE A 270 -18.98 14.21 12.95
CA PHE A 270 -17.92 15.22 12.78
C PHE A 270 -17.51 15.43 11.32
N GLY A 271 -17.75 14.44 10.45
CA GLY A 271 -17.43 14.51 9.03
C GLY A 271 -18.54 15.11 8.18
N GLU A 272 -18.19 15.62 7.00
CA GLU A 272 -19.15 16.16 6.02
C GLU A 272 -19.98 15.07 5.31
N ASP A 273 -19.56 13.81 5.42
CA ASP A 273 -20.22 12.65 4.80
C ASP A 273 -21.47 12.18 5.57
N GLY A 274 -21.75 12.79 6.72
CA GLY A 274 -22.93 12.50 7.54
C GLY A 274 -22.86 11.17 8.32
N LYS A 275 -21.72 10.47 8.29
CA LYS A 275 -21.54 9.22 9.04
C LYS A 275 -21.36 9.47 10.52
N THR A 276 -21.86 8.54 11.32
CA THR A 276 -21.67 8.58 12.77
C THR A 276 -20.22 8.25 13.15
N VAL A 277 -19.77 8.72 14.33
CA VAL A 277 -18.45 8.39 14.86
C VAL A 277 -18.25 6.87 14.97
N ARG A 278 -19.29 6.15 15.39
CA ARG A 278 -19.25 4.69 15.47
C ARG A 278 -18.98 4.06 14.11
N GLU A 279 -19.68 4.50 13.08
CA GLU A 279 -19.50 3.98 11.73
C GLU A 279 -18.11 4.29 11.18
N THR A 280 -17.60 5.51 11.41
CA THR A 280 -16.27 5.91 10.93
C THR A 280 -15.13 5.20 11.69
N LEU A 281 -15.21 5.08 13.02
CA LEU A 281 -14.27 4.29 13.81
C LEU A 281 -14.29 2.82 13.40
N GLN A 282 -15.44 2.27 13.04
CA GLN A 282 -15.52 0.86 12.66
C GLN A 282 -14.99 0.59 11.24
N ASN A 283 -15.22 1.49 10.29
CA ASN A 283 -15.01 1.19 8.87
C ASN A 283 -13.90 2.01 8.21
N ASP A 284 -13.63 3.21 8.72
CA ASP A 284 -12.89 4.23 7.97
C ASP A 284 -11.52 4.54 8.56
N TYR A 285 -11.29 4.33 9.87
CA TYR A 285 -10.05 4.71 10.56
C TYR A 285 -9.19 3.56 11.07
N GLU A 286 -7.87 3.71 10.99
CA GLU A 286 -6.88 2.79 11.55
C GLU A 286 -6.78 2.97 13.06
N LEU A 287 -7.22 1.97 13.82
CA LEU A 287 -7.23 1.99 15.28
C LEU A 287 -6.14 1.11 15.90
N ARG A 288 -5.58 0.17 15.15
CA ARG A 288 -4.64 -0.85 15.64
C ARG A 288 -3.19 -0.44 15.49
N LEU A 289 -2.87 0.45 14.56
CA LEU A 289 -1.50 0.92 14.30
C LEU A 289 -1.39 2.45 14.44
N PRO A 290 -1.26 2.97 15.69
CA PRO A 290 -0.97 4.37 15.94
C PRO A 290 0.27 4.82 15.17
N HIS A 291 0.22 6.00 14.57
CA HIS A 291 1.35 6.58 13.87
C HIS A 291 2.11 7.58 14.76
N LEU A 292 3.38 7.81 14.46
CA LEU A 292 4.23 8.66 15.31
C LEU A 292 3.72 10.11 15.39
N GLY A 293 3.05 10.59 14.33
CA GLY A 293 2.45 11.92 14.29
C GLY A 293 1.32 12.11 15.32
N ILE A 294 0.41 11.14 15.46
CA ILE A 294 -0.67 11.24 16.47
C ILE A 294 -0.12 11.12 17.89
N VAL A 295 0.92 10.30 18.12
CA VAL A 295 1.58 10.23 19.42
C VAL A 295 2.22 11.57 19.77
N ALA A 296 2.93 12.18 18.82
CA ALA A 296 3.55 13.49 19.04
C ALA A 296 2.51 14.57 19.39
N TRP A 297 1.37 14.59 18.69
CA TRP A 297 0.27 15.51 18.98
C TRP A 297 -0.37 15.25 20.36
N LEU A 298 -0.61 13.98 20.72
CA LEU A 298 -1.20 13.61 22.01
C LEU A 298 -0.34 14.04 23.21
N VAL A 299 0.98 14.11 23.06
CA VAL A 299 1.89 14.47 24.17
C VAL A 299 2.08 15.97 24.39
N GLU A 300 1.66 16.83 23.45
CA GLU A 300 1.93 18.28 23.50
C GLU A 300 1.39 18.92 24.79
N ASN A 301 0.22 18.46 25.24
CA ASN A 301 -0.48 18.96 26.41
C ASN A 301 -0.18 18.19 27.70
N LEU A 302 0.67 17.16 27.66
CA LEU A 302 1.03 16.40 28.85
C LEU A 302 2.02 17.16 29.74
N ALA A 303 2.07 16.80 31.02
CA ALA A 303 3.05 17.36 31.95
C ALA A 303 4.50 17.14 31.44
N PRO A 304 5.43 18.10 31.60
CA PRO A 304 6.80 17.98 31.10
C PRO A 304 7.56 16.75 31.58
N ASP A 305 7.21 16.19 32.73
CA ASP A 305 7.82 15.00 33.30
C ASP A 305 7.11 13.68 32.91
N HIS A 306 6.07 13.75 32.06
CA HIS A 306 5.33 12.58 31.63
C HIS A 306 6.24 11.61 30.85
N PRO A 307 6.27 10.29 31.17
CA PRO A 307 7.19 9.35 30.55
C PRO A 307 7.09 9.29 29.03
N VAL A 308 5.87 9.28 28.47
CA VAL A 308 5.65 9.24 27.02
C VAL A 308 6.08 10.54 26.34
N ARG A 309 5.90 11.70 27.02
CA ARG A 309 6.37 12.98 26.50
C ARG A 309 7.90 13.03 26.45
N ASN A 310 8.56 12.60 27.51
CA ASN A 310 10.02 12.47 27.54
C ASN A 310 10.55 11.54 26.44
N LEU A 311 9.85 10.44 26.17
CA LEU A 311 10.20 9.50 25.10
C LEU A 311 10.14 10.20 23.73
N VAL A 312 9.04 10.90 23.42
CA VAL A 312 8.89 11.64 22.17
C VAL A 312 9.93 12.77 22.05
N GLU A 313 10.13 13.57 23.12
CA GLU A 313 11.07 14.70 23.13
C GLU A 313 12.54 14.25 23.07
N SER A 314 12.86 13.00 23.46
CA SER A 314 14.20 12.44 23.31
C SER A 314 14.66 12.32 21.85
N GLY A 315 13.70 12.21 20.92
CA GLY A 315 13.98 11.94 19.51
C GLY A 315 14.50 10.53 19.22
N ASP A 316 14.51 9.62 20.21
CA ASP A 316 14.89 8.23 20.02
C ASP A 316 13.76 7.46 19.32
N ARG A 317 13.88 7.37 18.00
CA ARG A 317 12.90 6.72 17.14
C ARG A 317 12.74 5.23 17.45
N ASN A 318 13.83 4.51 17.68
CA ASN A 318 13.77 3.07 17.94
C ASN A 318 13.06 2.80 19.27
N ALA A 319 13.36 3.60 20.30
CA ALA A 319 12.67 3.48 21.57
C ALA A 319 11.17 3.79 21.47
N LEU A 320 10.78 4.73 20.60
CA LEU A 320 9.38 5.06 20.35
C LEU A 320 8.64 3.96 19.56
N GLU A 321 9.29 3.38 18.56
CA GLU A 321 8.77 2.22 17.82
C GLU A 321 8.62 0.99 18.73
N ASP A 322 9.63 0.71 19.58
CA ASP A 322 9.58 -0.36 20.58
C ASP A 322 8.46 -0.15 21.60
N TRP A 323 8.22 1.10 22.01
CA TRP A 323 7.09 1.42 22.88
C TRP A 323 5.76 1.27 22.13
N LEU A 324 5.64 1.69 20.87
CA LEU A 324 4.42 1.49 20.10
C LEU A 324 4.15 0.02 19.75
N TRP A 325 5.17 -0.82 19.74
CA TRP A 325 5.03 -2.22 19.35
C TRP A 325 3.97 -2.93 20.21
N GLY A 326 2.93 -3.41 19.53
CA GLY A 326 1.81 -4.11 20.13
C GLY A 326 0.69 -3.20 20.65
N ARG A 327 0.87 -1.89 20.75
CA ARG A 327 -0.17 -0.97 21.27
C ARG A 327 -1.14 -0.51 20.19
N ASP A 328 -2.44 -0.49 20.49
CA ASP A 328 -3.43 0.23 19.70
C ASP A 328 -3.68 1.65 20.19
N MET A 329 -4.54 2.37 19.45
CA MET A 329 -4.94 3.74 19.78
C MET A 329 -5.52 3.87 21.18
N LEU A 330 -6.23 2.86 21.67
CA LEU A 330 -6.79 2.90 23.02
C LEU A 330 -5.70 2.77 24.09
N ASP A 331 -4.74 1.86 23.89
CA ASP A 331 -3.61 1.72 24.81
C ASP A 331 -2.79 3.02 24.88
N VAL A 332 -2.55 3.64 23.73
CA VAL A 332 -1.84 4.94 23.64
C VAL A 332 -2.60 6.01 24.42
N LEU A 333 -3.91 6.16 24.20
CA LEU A 333 -4.74 7.13 24.91
C LEU A 333 -4.79 6.89 26.43
N GLN A 334 -4.85 5.62 26.85
CA GLN A 334 -4.84 5.24 28.25
C GLN A 334 -3.49 5.53 28.92
N GLU A 335 -2.37 5.26 28.25
CA GLU A 335 -1.02 5.51 28.77
C GLU A 335 -0.68 7.01 28.80
N THR A 336 -1.12 7.80 27.80
CA THR A 336 -0.96 9.25 27.83
C THR A 336 -1.94 9.92 28.80
N ARG A 337 -3.02 9.23 29.19
CA ARG A 337 -4.12 9.75 30.01
C ARG A 337 -4.73 11.01 29.42
N THR A 338 -4.74 11.13 28.10
CA THR A 338 -5.25 12.32 27.43
C THR A 338 -6.78 12.24 27.38
N THR A 339 -7.45 12.82 28.39
CA THR A 339 -8.92 12.88 28.46
C THR A 339 -9.50 14.21 27.99
N ASP A 340 -8.65 15.21 27.78
CA ASP A 340 -9.04 16.56 27.33
C ASP A 340 -8.65 16.76 25.87
N VAL A 341 -9.15 15.87 25.01
CA VAL A 341 -8.93 15.90 23.57
C VAL A 341 -10.25 16.22 22.90
N ASP A 342 -10.23 17.18 21.96
CA ASP A 342 -11.36 17.40 21.08
C ASP A 342 -11.57 16.16 20.19
N PRO A 343 -12.74 15.49 20.27
CA PRO A 343 -12.95 14.26 19.51
C PRO A 343 -12.94 14.46 17.99
N GLY A 344 -13.35 15.63 17.50
CA GLY A 344 -13.28 15.97 16.08
C GLY A 344 -11.85 16.10 15.60
N GLU A 345 -11.01 16.80 16.37
CA GLU A 345 -9.58 16.92 16.11
C GLU A 345 -8.89 15.56 16.13
N PHE A 346 -9.17 14.71 17.14
CA PHE A 346 -8.64 13.35 17.24
C PHE A 346 -8.96 12.50 16.01
N LEU A 347 -10.24 12.45 15.61
CA LEU A 347 -10.68 11.68 14.44
C LEU A 347 -9.99 12.18 13.17
N SER A 348 -9.80 13.50 13.04
CA SER A 348 -9.09 14.09 11.89
C SER A 348 -7.61 13.69 11.81
N MET A 349 -7.02 13.25 12.92
CA MET A 349 -5.63 12.80 13.00
C MET A 349 -5.49 11.30 12.71
N LEU A 350 -6.56 10.52 12.78
CA LEU A 350 -6.50 9.09 12.47
C LEU A 350 -6.24 8.86 10.98
N ARG A 351 -5.36 7.89 10.68
CA ARG A 351 -5.14 7.44 9.31
C ARG A 351 -6.33 6.62 8.81
N PRO A 352 -6.58 6.55 7.49
CA PRO A 352 -7.60 5.67 6.95
C PRO A 352 -7.30 4.20 7.25
N LEU A 353 -8.35 3.39 7.49
CA LEU A 353 -8.25 1.95 7.67
C LEU A 353 -7.83 1.27 6.37
N GLN A 354 -6.79 0.45 6.43
CA GLN A 354 -6.23 -0.18 5.24
C GLN A 354 -6.85 -1.54 4.92
N HIS A 355 -6.90 -1.86 3.62
CA HIS A 355 -7.12 -3.24 3.20
C HIS A 355 -5.89 -4.08 3.53
N ARG A 356 -6.07 -5.40 3.64
CA ARG A 356 -4.97 -6.34 3.71
C ARG A 356 -4.97 -7.22 2.47
N SER A 357 -3.84 -7.23 1.78
CA SER A 357 -3.58 -8.16 0.68
C SER A 357 -3.23 -9.55 1.22
N TYR A 358 -3.75 -10.58 0.57
CA TYR A 358 -3.39 -11.98 0.80
C TYR A 358 -3.15 -12.68 -0.54
N SER A 359 -2.00 -13.33 -0.70
CA SER A 359 -1.71 -14.16 -1.86
C SER A 359 -2.73 -15.30 -1.95
N ILE A 360 -3.34 -15.48 -3.12
CA ILE A 360 -4.40 -16.48 -3.32
C ILE A 360 -3.82 -17.89 -3.34
N ALA A 361 -4.41 -18.78 -2.55
CA ALA A 361 -3.96 -20.15 -2.32
C ALA A 361 -4.72 -21.22 -3.13
N SER A 362 -5.45 -20.81 -4.16
CA SER A 362 -6.27 -21.65 -5.04
C SER A 362 -5.90 -21.48 -6.52
N SER A 363 -6.42 -22.38 -7.35
CA SER A 363 -6.42 -22.23 -8.81
C SER A 363 -7.86 -22.22 -9.31
N PRO A 364 -8.24 -21.32 -10.22
CA PRO A 364 -9.57 -21.34 -10.83
C PRO A 364 -9.83 -22.64 -11.62
N LEU A 365 -8.78 -23.30 -12.11
CA LEU A 365 -8.89 -24.59 -12.81
C LEU A 365 -9.25 -25.74 -11.86
N ALA A 366 -8.75 -25.70 -10.62
CA ALA A 366 -8.93 -26.76 -9.63
C ALA A 366 -10.08 -26.49 -8.64
N ASP A 367 -10.30 -25.22 -8.30
CA ASP A 367 -11.16 -24.78 -7.20
C ASP A 367 -12.38 -23.98 -7.69
N GLY A 368 -12.49 -23.77 -9.01
CA GLY A 368 -13.61 -23.06 -9.64
C GLY A 368 -13.71 -21.62 -9.17
N ASP A 369 -14.92 -21.20 -8.78
CA ASP A 369 -15.22 -19.82 -8.36
C ASP A 369 -14.83 -19.52 -6.90
N ARG A 370 -14.16 -20.45 -6.20
CA ARG A 370 -13.69 -20.25 -4.83
C ARG A 370 -12.30 -19.64 -4.82
N VAL A 371 -12.12 -18.59 -4.00
CA VAL A 371 -10.83 -17.98 -3.72
C VAL A 371 -10.36 -18.44 -2.35
N HIS A 372 -9.20 -19.07 -2.28
CA HIS A 372 -8.69 -19.60 -1.02
C HIS A 372 -7.61 -18.68 -0.45
N LEU A 373 -7.60 -18.48 0.87
CA LEU A 373 -6.58 -17.72 1.58
C LEU A 373 -5.90 -18.60 2.64
N THR A 374 -4.61 -18.36 2.88
CA THR A 374 -3.85 -18.94 4.01
C THR A 374 -3.40 -17.80 4.92
N VAL A 375 -3.98 -17.73 6.12
CA VAL A 375 -3.87 -16.55 6.99
C VAL A 375 -3.34 -16.94 8.35
N SER A 376 -2.22 -16.34 8.76
CA SER A 376 -1.76 -16.41 10.15
C SER A 376 -2.53 -15.40 10.98
N THR A 377 -3.24 -15.87 12.00
CA THR A 377 -3.94 -15.01 12.95
C THR A 377 -2.92 -14.19 13.75
N VAL A 378 -3.14 -12.88 13.81
CA VAL A 378 -2.43 -12.00 14.74
C VAL A 378 -3.27 -11.85 16.00
N GLN A 379 -2.80 -12.45 17.10
CA GLN A 379 -3.37 -12.29 18.43
C GLN A 379 -2.25 -12.27 19.47
N TYR A 380 -2.36 -11.38 20.46
CA TYR A 380 -1.40 -11.27 21.55
C TYR A 380 -2.02 -10.51 22.72
N GLU A 381 -1.35 -10.53 23.87
CA GLU A 381 -1.75 -9.77 25.06
C GLU A 381 -0.65 -8.74 25.37
N THR A 382 -1.06 -7.49 25.55
CA THR A 382 -0.17 -6.42 26.05
C THR A 382 -1.00 -5.47 26.91
N ALA A 383 -0.36 -4.79 27.86
CA ALA A 383 -1.02 -3.84 28.77
C ALA A 383 -2.30 -4.39 29.46
N GLY A 384 -2.41 -5.70 29.65
CA GLY A 384 -3.59 -6.36 30.27
C GLY A 384 -4.82 -6.46 29.35
N ARG A 385 -4.67 -6.17 28.06
CA ARG A 385 -5.71 -6.29 27.03
C ARG A 385 -5.31 -7.35 26.00
N ARG A 386 -6.31 -8.06 25.47
CA ARG A 386 -6.13 -8.96 24.33
C ARG A 386 -6.31 -8.17 23.05
N HIS A 387 -5.38 -8.33 22.14
CA HIS A 387 -5.39 -7.65 20.85
C HIS A 387 -5.51 -8.66 19.72
N SER A 388 -6.18 -8.23 18.65
CA SER A 388 -6.31 -8.99 17.41
C SER A 388 -5.93 -8.11 16.22
N GLY A 389 -5.37 -8.72 15.18
CA GLY A 389 -5.12 -8.02 13.92
C GLY A 389 -6.44 -7.57 13.29
N ALA A 390 -6.48 -6.35 12.74
CA ALA A 390 -7.69 -5.78 12.15
C ALA A 390 -8.30 -6.71 11.10
N CYS A 391 -7.50 -7.23 10.17
CA CYS A 391 -7.99 -8.11 9.12
C CYS A 391 -8.04 -9.60 9.50
N SER A 392 -7.03 -10.13 10.19
CA SER A 392 -7.04 -11.55 10.58
C SER A 392 -8.16 -11.86 11.58
N GLY A 393 -8.36 -10.98 12.57
CA GLY A 393 -9.48 -11.10 13.51
C GLY A 393 -10.84 -10.91 12.85
N PHE A 394 -10.93 -9.98 11.89
CA PHE A 394 -12.13 -9.78 11.08
C PHE A 394 -12.50 -11.03 10.28
N LEU A 395 -11.53 -11.68 9.60
CA LEU A 395 -11.79 -12.93 8.87
C LEU A 395 -12.27 -14.06 9.78
N GLN A 396 -11.69 -14.19 10.98
CA GLN A 396 -12.17 -15.17 11.97
C GLN A 396 -13.62 -14.89 12.39
N SER A 397 -13.93 -13.63 12.70
CA SER A 397 -15.29 -13.23 13.08
C SER A 397 -16.26 -13.44 11.91
N ALA A 398 -15.87 -13.08 10.68
CA ALA A 398 -16.67 -13.27 9.48
C ALA A 398 -16.94 -14.75 9.20
N ALA A 399 -15.96 -15.63 9.42
CA ALA A 399 -16.12 -17.08 9.31
C ALA A 399 -17.18 -17.63 10.28
N GLN A 400 -17.18 -17.15 11.52
CA GLN A 400 -18.11 -17.58 12.57
C GLN A 400 -19.52 -17.02 12.37
N THR A 401 -19.62 -15.76 11.97
CA THR A 401 -20.89 -15.02 11.85
C THR A 401 -21.50 -15.12 10.45
N LYS A 402 -20.76 -15.66 9.47
CA LYS A 402 -21.12 -15.67 8.04
C LYS A 402 -21.42 -14.27 7.49
N THR A 403 -20.69 -13.28 8.01
CA THR A 403 -20.77 -11.89 7.56
C THR A 403 -20.20 -11.74 6.16
N THR A 404 -20.90 -10.99 5.29
CA THR A 404 -20.39 -10.60 3.98
C THR A 404 -19.22 -9.63 4.15
N ILE A 405 -18.09 -9.95 3.53
CA ILE A 405 -16.87 -9.14 3.55
C ILE A 405 -16.70 -8.39 2.23
N LYS A 406 -16.00 -7.25 2.26
CA LYS A 406 -15.64 -6.48 1.06
C LYS A 406 -14.26 -6.89 0.58
N VAL A 407 -14.13 -7.17 -0.72
CA VAL A 407 -12.88 -7.61 -1.35
C VAL A 407 -12.68 -6.95 -2.71
N PHE A 408 -11.45 -6.98 -3.22
CA PHE A 408 -11.18 -6.65 -4.61
C PHE A 408 -9.91 -7.39 -5.07
N PRO A 409 -9.80 -7.73 -6.36
CA PRO A 409 -8.62 -8.42 -6.88
C PRO A 409 -7.42 -7.47 -6.90
N LEU A 410 -6.24 -8.03 -6.63
CA LEU A 410 -4.94 -7.39 -6.86
C LEU A 410 -4.16 -8.29 -7.82
N PRO A 411 -4.28 -8.07 -9.14
CA PRO A 411 -3.55 -8.84 -10.13
C PRO A 411 -2.05 -8.69 -9.96
N ALA A 412 -1.31 -9.80 -9.96
CA ALA A 412 0.14 -9.74 -9.92
C ALA A 412 0.69 -9.42 -11.31
N HIS A 413 1.65 -8.49 -11.41
CA HIS A 413 2.27 -8.19 -12.71
C HIS A 413 3.13 -9.36 -13.22
N GLU A 414 4.02 -9.87 -12.37
CA GLU A 414 5.03 -10.86 -12.76
C GLU A 414 4.95 -12.18 -11.99
N PHE A 415 4.18 -12.23 -10.89
CA PHE A 415 4.13 -13.39 -10.00
C PHE A 415 3.18 -14.49 -10.51
N HIS A 416 3.37 -14.94 -11.74
CA HIS A 416 2.57 -15.98 -12.38
C HIS A 416 3.41 -17.13 -12.88
N LEU A 417 2.80 -18.31 -13.00
CA LEU A 417 3.41 -19.45 -13.66
C LEU A 417 3.89 -19.10 -15.09
N PRO A 418 4.99 -19.72 -15.57
CA PRO A 418 5.46 -19.50 -16.93
C PRO A 418 4.39 -19.90 -17.95
N HIS A 419 4.28 -19.16 -19.05
CA HIS A 419 3.37 -19.52 -20.15
C HIS A 419 3.70 -20.87 -20.79
N ASP A 420 4.97 -21.28 -20.77
CA ASP A 420 5.39 -22.61 -21.19
C ASP A 420 5.20 -23.63 -20.07
N ASN A 421 4.17 -24.48 -20.19
CA ASN A 421 3.87 -25.54 -19.22
C ASN A 421 4.96 -26.64 -19.13
N SER A 422 5.98 -26.62 -19.98
CA SER A 422 7.16 -27.49 -19.87
C SER A 422 8.30 -26.88 -19.04
N ALA A 423 8.21 -25.59 -18.70
CA ALA A 423 9.20 -24.93 -17.85
C ALA A 423 9.14 -25.47 -16.41
N ASP A 424 10.31 -25.75 -15.85
CA ASP A 424 10.48 -26.13 -14.45
C ASP A 424 10.27 -24.91 -13.53
N VAL A 425 9.75 -25.14 -12.33
CA VAL A 425 9.53 -24.09 -11.34
C VAL A 425 10.09 -24.48 -9.97
N ILE A 426 10.80 -23.54 -9.36
CA ILE A 426 11.30 -23.61 -7.99
C ILE A 426 10.51 -22.59 -7.16
N MET A 427 9.91 -23.05 -6.07
CA MET A 427 9.01 -22.28 -5.22
C MET A 427 9.59 -22.24 -3.81
N VAL A 428 9.76 -21.06 -3.23
CA VAL A 428 10.32 -20.87 -1.89
C VAL A 428 9.33 -20.11 -1.02
N GLY A 429 8.64 -20.82 -0.13
CA GLY A 429 7.52 -20.30 0.64
C GLY A 429 7.48 -20.77 2.09
N PRO A 430 8.29 -20.18 3.00
CA PRO A 430 8.21 -20.49 4.41
C PRO A 430 6.92 -19.96 5.07
N GLY A 431 6.33 -20.78 5.96
CA GLY A 431 5.09 -20.49 6.67
C GLY A 431 3.93 -20.21 5.71
N VAL A 432 3.19 -19.13 5.96
CA VAL A 432 2.07 -18.70 5.10
C VAL A 432 2.51 -18.27 3.69
N GLY A 433 3.82 -18.11 3.43
CA GLY A 433 4.37 -17.92 2.08
C GLY A 433 4.15 -19.12 1.15
N VAL A 434 3.68 -20.26 1.67
CA VAL A 434 3.26 -21.42 0.85
C VAL A 434 1.96 -21.15 0.06
N ALA A 435 1.19 -20.13 0.45
CA ALA A 435 -0.14 -19.83 -0.12
C ALA A 435 -0.17 -19.86 -1.65
N PRO A 436 0.56 -19.00 -2.40
CA PRO A 436 0.46 -18.99 -3.85
C PRO A 436 0.97 -20.29 -4.49
N PHE A 437 1.90 -20.99 -3.83
CA PHE A 437 2.47 -22.24 -4.36
C PHE A 437 1.51 -23.41 -4.26
N ARG A 438 0.59 -23.40 -3.30
CA ARG A 438 -0.57 -24.29 -3.31
C ARG A 438 -1.41 -24.05 -4.57
N GLY A 439 -1.71 -22.79 -4.89
CA GLY A 439 -2.42 -22.43 -6.12
C GLY A 439 -1.69 -22.87 -7.39
N PHE A 440 -0.37 -22.63 -7.47
CA PHE A 440 0.47 -23.05 -8.60
C PHE A 440 0.45 -24.57 -8.80
N LEU A 441 0.63 -25.35 -7.73
CA LEU A 441 0.66 -26.81 -7.82
C LEU A 441 -0.68 -27.38 -8.27
N ARG A 442 -1.79 -26.87 -7.75
CA ARG A 442 -3.15 -27.26 -8.16
C ARG A 442 -3.43 -26.91 -9.62
N ASP A 443 -2.99 -25.74 -10.06
CA ASP A 443 -3.11 -25.33 -11.46
C ASP A 443 -2.33 -26.26 -12.40
N ARG A 444 -1.09 -26.59 -12.00
CA ARG A 444 -0.19 -27.47 -12.77
C ARG A 444 -0.66 -28.91 -12.81
N GLU A 445 -1.31 -29.39 -11.75
CA GLU A 445 -1.97 -30.69 -11.72
C GLU A 445 -3.09 -30.77 -12.75
N VAL A 446 -4.04 -29.83 -12.72
CA VAL A 446 -5.20 -29.84 -13.63
C VAL A 446 -4.80 -29.56 -15.07
N SER A 447 -3.86 -28.64 -15.29
CA SER A 447 -3.34 -28.33 -16.63
C SER A 447 -2.36 -29.38 -17.18
N GLN A 448 -2.02 -30.40 -16.37
CA GLN A 448 -1.08 -31.47 -16.72
C GLN A 448 0.27 -30.92 -17.21
N ALA A 449 0.79 -29.91 -16.49
CA ALA A 449 2.06 -29.29 -16.81
C ALA A 449 3.19 -30.34 -16.80
N ARG A 450 4.08 -30.27 -17.79
CA ARG A 450 5.17 -31.24 -17.98
C ARG A 450 6.45 -30.84 -17.26
N GLY A 451 6.62 -29.55 -16.99
CA GLY A 451 7.76 -29.04 -16.25
C GLY A 451 7.72 -29.48 -14.79
N ARG A 452 8.89 -29.65 -14.20
CA ARG A 452 9.04 -30.15 -12.84
C ARG A 452 8.75 -29.07 -11.81
N ASN A 453 8.26 -29.49 -10.65
CA ASN A 453 7.94 -28.62 -9.52
C ASN A 453 8.84 -28.94 -8.33
N TRP A 454 9.42 -27.91 -7.72
CA TRP A 454 10.19 -28.03 -6.49
C TRP A 454 9.73 -27.01 -5.46
N LEU A 455 9.26 -27.47 -4.31
CA LEU A 455 8.85 -26.62 -3.19
C LEU A 455 9.88 -26.66 -2.07
N PHE A 456 10.33 -25.48 -1.64
CA PHE A 456 11.03 -25.24 -0.39
C PHE A 456 10.03 -24.67 0.62
N PHE A 457 9.69 -25.47 1.62
CA PHE A 457 8.83 -25.06 2.73
C PHE A 457 9.65 -24.96 4.02
N GLY A 458 9.26 -24.07 4.91
CA GLY A 458 9.86 -24.04 6.24
C GLY A 458 8.98 -23.40 7.29
N ASP A 459 9.09 -23.87 8.52
CA ASP A 459 8.40 -23.30 9.68
C ASP A 459 9.25 -23.50 10.96
N ARG A 460 8.69 -23.23 12.13
CA ARG A 460 9.32 -23.45 13.43
C ARG A 460 9.51 -24.93 13.69
N HIS A 461 8.45 -25.72 13.51
CA HIS A 461 8.40 -27.14 13.85
C HIS A 461 7.70 -27.94 12.75
N GLU A 462 8.09 -29.20 12.56
CA GLU A 462 7.36 -30.16 11.72
C GLU A 462 5.93 -30.33 12.23
N LYS A 463 5.81 -30.72 13.49
CA LYS A 463 4.54 -30.68 14.22
C LYS A 463 4.71 -29.68 15.34
N PRO A 464 3.78 -28.71 15.51
CA PRO A 464 2.43 -28.64 14.93
C PRO A 464 2.25 -27.70 13.71
N SER A 465 3.34 -27.29 13.04
CA SER A 465 3.33 -26.13 12.13
C SER A 465 3.46 -26.45 10.63
N TRP A 466 3.57 -27.72 10.22
CA TRP A 466 3.66 -28.07 8.80
C TRP A 466 2.31 -27.91 8.07
N LEU A 467 2.12 -26.71 7.52
CA LEU A 467 0.92 -26.34 6.76
C LEU A 467 0.77 -27.22 5.50
N TYR A 468 -0.45 -27.68 5.25
CA TYR A 468 -0.80 -28.49 4.07
C TYR A 468 0.04 -29.77 3.90
N GLN A 469 0.60 -30.35 4.97
CA GLN A 469 1.46 -31.53 4.91
C GLN A 469 0.87 -32.65 4.03
N GLU A 470 -0.35 -33.10 4.33
CA GLU A 470 -1.00 -34.21 3.62
C GLU A 470 -1.17 -33.92 2.12
N GLU A 471 -1.55 -32.69 1.75
CA GLU A 471 -1.72 -32.27 0.36
C GLU A 471 -0.38 -32.24 -0.38
N MET A 472 0.69 -31.75 0.26
CA MET A 472 2.02 -31.69 -0.36
C MET A 472 2.64 -33.09 -0.53
N GLU A 473 2.42 -34.00 0.43
CA GLU A 473 2.83 -35.39 0.35
C GLU A 473 2.06 -36.15 -0.75
N GLU A 474 0.76 -35.90 -0.89
CA GLU A 474 -0.07 -36.45 -1.97
C GLU A 474 0.43 -35.99 -3.35
N LEU A 475 0.63 -34.68 -3.54
CA LEU A 475 1.18 -34.11 -4.76
C LEU A 475 2.58 -34.64 -5.08
N GLN A 476 3.38 -34.96 -4.07
CA GLN A 476 4.67 -35.60 -4.29
C GLN A 476 4.52 -37.05 -4.76
N SER A 477 3.60 -37.80 -4.13
CA SER A 477 3.36 -39.21 -4.46
C SER A 477 2.78 -39.41 -5.86
N ASN A 478 1.95 -38.47 -6.34
CA ASN A 478 1.33 -38.53 -7.66
C ASN A 478 2.21 -37.93 -8.78
N GLY A 479 3.37 -37.36 -8.41
CA GLY A 479 4.38 -36.86 -9.35
C GLY A 479 4.17 -35.42 -9.82
N VAL A 480 3.15 -34.71 -9.32
CA VAL A 480 2.99 -33.27 -9.55
C VAL A 480 4.13 -32.51 -8.88
N LEU A 481 4.42 -32.78 -7.61
CA LEU A 481 5.54 -32.18 -6.87
C LEU A 481 6.78 -33.09 -6.97
N ASN A 482 7.75 -32.74 -7.81
CA ASN A 482 8.92 -33.59 -8.05
C ASN A 482 9.94 -33.56 -6.90
N ARG A 483 10.01 -32.44 -6.17
CA ARG A 483 10.87 -32.28 -5.00
C ARG A 483 10.22 -31.44 -3.93
N LEU A 484 10.38 -31.86 -2.67
CA LEU A 484 9.91 -31.16 -1.48
C LEU A 484 11.07 -31.08 -0.50
N SER A 485 11.52 -29.86 -0.20
CA SER A 485 12.63 -29.59 0.73
C SER A 485 12.10 -28.81 1.92
N VAL A 486 12.13 -29.43 3.11
CA VAL A 486 11.56 -28.85 4.33
C VAL A 486 12.63 -28.35 5.30
N ALA A 487 12.38 -27.20 5.92
CA ALA A 487 13.24 -26.58 6.92
C ALA A 487 12.48 -26.25 8.21
N PHE A 488 12.76 -26.99 9.28
CA PHE A 488 12.17 -26.74 10.60
C PHE A 488 13.22 -26.11 11.51
N SER A 489 13.01 -24.85 11.86
CA SER A 489 14.04 -24.04 12.52
C SER A 489 14.27 -24.36 14.00
N ARG A 490 13.42 -25.16 14.63
CA ARG A 490 13.44 -25.43 16.07
C ARG A 490 13.41 -26.90 16.49
N ASP A 491 13.45 -27.83 15.54
CA ASP A 491 13.38 -29.28 15.84
C ASP A 491 14.74 -29.90 16.19
N GLN A 492 15.82 -29.12 16.04
CA GLN A 492 17.19 -29.53 16.35
C GLN A 492 17.98 -28.38 17.01
N GLN A 493 19.17 -28.69 17.55
CA GLN A 493 20.00 -27.71 18.28
C GLN A 493 20.41 -26.49 17.43
N GLY A 494 20.62 -26.69 16.12
CA GLY A 494 20.92 -25.61 15.18
C GLY A 494 19.67 -25.16 14.44
N LYS A 495 19.53 -23.86 14.17
CA LYS A 495 18.44 -23.37 13.33
C LYS A 495 18.71 -23.76 11.88
N VAL A 496 17.71 -24.37 11.23
CA VAL A 496 17.73 -24.69 9.80
C VAL A 496 16.61 -23.92 9.14
N TYR A 497 16.96 -23.10 8.16
CA TYR A 497 16.03 -22.31 7.37
C TYR A 497 16.05 -22.73 5.90
N VAL A 498 15.12 -22.19 5.10
CA VAL A 498 15.00 -22.52 3.67
C VAL A 498 16.26 -22.17 2.87
N GLN A 499 16.95 -21.08 3.21
CA GLN A 499 18.23 -20.69 2.61
C GLN A 499 19.34 -21.74 2.85
N ASP A 500 19.28 -22.47 3.95
CA ASP A 500 20.25 -23.53 4.24
C ASP A 500 19.97 -24.74 3.35
N ARG A 501 18.70 -25.12 3.19
CA ARG A 501 18.27 -26.17 2.25
C ARG A 501 18.62 -25.83 0.80
N ILE A 502 18.50 -24.57 0.40
CA ILE A 502 18.91 -24.10 -0.93
C ILE A 502 20.40 -24.33 -1.16
N ARG A 503 21.25 -24.03 -0.16
CA ARG A 503 22.69 -24.27 -0.27
C ARG A 503 23.03 -25.76 -0.26
N GLU A 504 22.34 -26.56 0.55
CA GLU A 504 22.52 -28.02 0.61
C GLU A 504 22.18 -28.70 -0.70
N GLU A 505 21.10 -28.26 -1.38
CA GLU A 505 20.66 -28.79 -2.67
C GLU A 505 21.17 -27.98 -3.88
N GLY A 506 22.29 -27.27 -3.70
CA GLY A 506 22.81 -26.32 -4.67
C GLY A 506 23.14 -26.90 -6.05
N ASP A 507 23.55 -28.16 -6.13
CA ASP A 507 23.81 -28.85 -7.40
C ASP A 507 22.51 -29.02 -8.22
N GLY A 508 21.44 -29.44 -7.56
CA GLY A 508 20.11 -29.59 -8.15
C GLY A 508 19.52 -28.25 -8.57
N ILE A 509 19.61 -27.23 -7.70
CA ILE A 509 19.14 -25.88 -8.03
C ILE A 509 19.88 -25.33 -9.24
N PHE A 510 21.22 -25.40 -9.25
CA PHE A 510 22.00 -24.91 -10.38
C PHE A 510 21.64 -25.64 -11.70
N ALA A 511 21.42 -26.95 -11.66
CA ALA A 511 21.01 -27.72 -12.82
C ALA A 511 19.63 -27.28 -13.36
N TRP A 512 18.67 -26.99 -12.49
CA TRP A 512 17.34 -26.50 -12.89
C TRP A 512 17.40 -25.07 -13.44
N LEU A 513 18.15 -24.18 -12.78
CA LEU A 513 18.36 -22.81 -13.25
C LEU A 513 19.00 -22.78 -14.65
N SER A 514 20.05 -23.59 -14.84
CA SER A 514 20.73 -23.74 -16.14
C SER A 514 19.82 -24.36 -17.20
N GLY A 515 18.83 -25.15 -16.78
CA GLY A 515 17.84 -25.79 -17.64
C GLY A 515 16.64 -24.91 -18.01
N GLY A 516 16.57 -23.66 -17.54
CA GLY A 516 15.47 -22.76 -17.87
C GLY A 516 14.43 -22.58 -16.76
N ALA A 517 14.64 -23.10 -15.54
CA ALA A 517 13.68 -22.98 -14.45
C ALA A 517 13.39 -21.53 -14.03
N SER A 518 12.14 -21.26 -13.66
CA SER A 518 11.75 -20.03 -12.96
C SER A 518 11.77 -20.24 -11.44
N VAL A 519 12.12 -19.20 -10.69
CA VAL A 519 12.19 -19.19 -9.23
C VAL A 519 11.20 -18.17 -8.69
N TYR A 520 10.39 -18.59 -7.72
CA TYR A 520 9.41 -17.77 -7.05
C TYR A 520 9.65 -17.77 -5.54
N VAL A 521 9.61 -16.60 -4.92
CA VAL A 521 9.77 -16.46 -3.46
C VAL A 521 8.56 -15.75 -2.89
N CYS A 522 7.91 -16.34 -1.88
CA CYS A 522 6.80 -15.71 -1.18
C CYS A 522 6.97 -15.81 0.33
N GLY A 523 6.66 -14.75 1.08
CA GLY A 523 6.74 -14.73 2.54
C GLY A 523 7.11 -13.36 3.11
N GLY A 524 7.62 -13.34 4.35
CA GLY A 524 7.97 -12.08 5.01
C GLY A 524 9.19 -11.40 4.38
N LYS A 525 9.19 -10.07 4.25
CA LYS A 525 10.29 -9.28 3.61
C LYS A 525 11.70 -9.66 4.05
N GLN A 526 11.87 -9.99 5.33
CA GLN A 526 13.15 -10.34 5.94
C GLN A 526 13.83 -11.57 5.31
N ILE A 527 13.08 -12.45 4.64
CA ILE A 527 13.66 -13.66 4.03
C ILE A 527 14.31 -13.39 2.67
N ALA A 528 13.86 -12.37 1.93
CA ALA A 528 14.26 -12.18 0.54
C ALA A 528 15.78 -12.00 0.36
N PRO A 529 16.48 -11.19 1.19
CA PRO A 529 17.93 -11.05 1.09
C PRO A 529 18.69 -12.37 1.37
N ASP A 530 18.19 -13.19 2.30
CA ASP A 530 18.80 -14.47 2.63
C ASP A 530 18.68 -15.48 1.48
N ILE A 531 17.55 -15.45 0.76
CA ILE A 531 17.34 -16.27 -0.45
C ILE A 531 18.24 -15.78 -1.60
N ASP A 532 18.35 -14.47 -1.81
CA ASP A 532 19.27 -13.89 -2.80
C ASP A 532 20.70 -14.39 -2.56
N GLU A 533 21.20 -14.26 -1.34
CA GLU A 533 22.56 -14.68 -1.00
C GLU A 533 22.75 -16.20 -1.11
N ALA A 534 21.72 -17.00 -0.79
CA ALA A 534 21.75 -18.44 -0.99
C ALA A 534 21.86 -18.82 -2.48
N LEU A 535 21.07 -18.19 -3.35
CA LEU A 535 21.15 -18.40 -4.80
C LEU A 535 22.49 -17.95 -5.37
N LEU A 536 23.02 -16.80 -4.93
CA LEU A 536 24.37 -16.34 -5.31
C LEU A 536 25.45 -17.33 -4.83
N ALA A 537 25.32 -17.91 -3.64
CA ALA A 537 26.22 -18.95 -3.16
C ALA A 537 26.17 -20.22 -4.03
N VAL A 538 24.98 -20.62 -4.46
CA VAL A 538 24.78 -21.75 -5.40
C VAL A 538 25.45 -21.48 -6.75
N LEU A 539 25.21 -20.30 -7.34
CA LEU A 539 25.81 -19.91 -8.63
C LEU A 539 27.35 -19.89 -8.59
N ARG A 540 27.93 -19.40 -7.49
CA ARG A 540 29.39 -19.40 -7.27
C ARG A 540 29.94 -20.82 -7.14
N SER A 541 29.29 -21.65 -6.31
CA SER A 541 29.83 -22.96 -5.91
C SER A 541 29.62 -24.03 -6.99
N HIS A 542 28.45 -24.04 -7.64
CA HIS A 542 28.06 -25.07 -8.60
C HIS A 542 28.16 -24.61 -10.05
N GLY A 543 28.05 -23.30 -10.31
CA GLY A 543 28.25 -22.71 -11.63
C GLY A 543 29.69 -22.29 -11.93
N ALA A 544 30.60 -22.40 -10.96
CA ALA A 544 31.99 -21.91 -11.04
C ALA A 544 32.07 -20.44 -11.48
N MET A 545 31.09 -19.63 -11.09
CA MET A 545 30.99 -18.21 -11.43
C MET A 545 31.79 -17.36 -10.44
N THR A 546 32.38 -16.27 -10.91
CA THR A 546 32.89 -15.22 -10.02
C THR A 546 31.71 -14.50 -9.35
N PRO A 547 31.92 -13.76 -8.25
CA PRO A 547 30.85 -12.99 -7.60
C PRO A 547 30.09 -12.07 -8.57
N GLU A 548 30.80 -11.40 -9.48
CA GLU A 548 30.23 -10.49 -10.47
C GLU A 548 29.35 -11.25 -11.47
N LYS A 549 29.84 -12.38 -12.01
CA LYS A 549 29.06 -13.20 -12.94
C LYS A 549 27.82 -13.81 -12.29
N ALA A 550 27.92 -14.21 -11.03
CA ALA A 550 26.78 -14.74 -10.28
C ALA A 550 25.71 -13.64 -10.07
N HIS A 551 26.14 -12.42 -9.78
CA HIS A 551 25.24 -11.27 -9.68
C HIS A 551 24.57 -10.97 -11.03
N ASP A 552 25.35 -10.85 -12.10
CA ASP A 552 24.83 -10.61 -13.45
C ASP A 552 23.82 -11.68 -13.89
N TYR A 553 24.08 -12.95 -13.55
CA TYR A 553 23.16 -14.07 -13.83
C TYR A 553 21.85 -13.93 -13.04
N LEU A 554 21.92 -13.60 -11.74
CA LEU A 554 20.71 -13.40 -10.94
C LEU A 554 19.90 -12.20 -11.46
N GLN A 555 20.57 -11.12 -11.86
CA GLN A 555 19.92 -9.97 -12.48
C GLN A 555 19.30 -10.30 -13.84
N SER A 556 19.93 -11.15 -14.65
CA SER A 556 19.34 -11.60 -15.92
C SER A 556 18.06 -12.39 -15.66
N LEU A 557 18.03 -13.28 -14.67
CA LEU A 557 16.82 -14.00 -14.28
C LEU A 557 15.68 -13.05 -13.88
N LYS A 558 15.97 -11.99 -13.11
CA LYS A 558 14.97 -10.96 -12.78
C LYS A 558 14.44 -10.29 -14.05
N SER A 559 15.34 -9.82 -14.92
CA SER A 559 14.97 -9.13 -16.17
C SER A 559 14.19 -10.01 -17.16
N GLU A 560 14.37 -11.33 -17.09
CA GLU A 560 13.65 -12.32 -17.89
C GLU A 560 12.31 -12.75 -17.26
N GLY A 561 11.94 -12.21 -16.10
CA GLY A 561 10.75 -12.64 -15.35
C GLY A 561 10.85 -14.06 -14.79
N ARG A 562 12.07 -14.59 -14.67
CA ARG A 562 12.38 -15.95 -14.18
C ARG A 562 12.81 -15.98 -12.73
N TYR A 563 12.99 -14.83 -12.09
CA TYR A 563 13.15 -14.74 -10.64
C TYR A 563 12.24 -13.66 -10.08
N VAL A 564 11.15 -14.08 -9.43
CA VAL A 564 10.07 -13.20 -8.99
C VAL A 564 9.80 -13.36 -7.50
N LYS A 565 9.48 -12.26 -6.82
CA LYS A 565 9.24 -12.21 -5.38
C LYS A 565 7.89 -11.56 -5.08
N ASP A 566 7.13 -12.17 -4.17
CA ASP A 566 5.93 -11.62 -3.54
C ASP A 566 6.14 -11.61 -2.02
N VAL A 567 6.69 -10.51 -1.49
CA VAL A 567 7.10 -10.41 -0.08
C VAL A 567 6.48 -9.21 0.63
N TYR A 568 6.08 -9.42 1.90
CA TYR A 568 5.22 -8.50 2.67
C TYR A 568 5.57 -8.36 4.15
#